data_AF-A0A9E5UW26-F1
#
_entry.id   AF-A0A9E5UW26-F1
#
_cell.length_a   1.000
_cell.length_b   1.000
_cell.length_c   1.000
_cell.angle_alpha   90.00
_cell.angle_beta   90.00
_cell.angle_gamma   90.00
#
_symmetry.space_group_name_H-M   'P 1'
#
loop_
_entity.id
_entity.type
_entity.pdbx_description
1 polymer ?
#
loop_
_entity_poly.entity_id
_entity_poly.type
_entity_poly.pdbx_seq_one_letter_code
_entity_poly.pdbx_strand_id
1 'polypeptide(L)'
;CRLELADPKDESKVRRALSGLGDVTGTGTLTLAAPDGVTTLSEVVRRVDAIGVTLADISLCRPSLDDVFFALTGHTTGETS
;
A
#
# COMPACT_ATOMS: atom_id res chain seq x y z
N CYS A 1 -1.97 4.09 -4.58
CA CYS A 1 -0.56 4.38 -4.25
C CYS A 1 0.34 3.93 -5.38
N ARG A 2 1.34 4.74 -5.74
CA ARG A 2 2.34 4.44 -6.77
C ARG A 2 3.69 4.21 -6.09
N LEU A 3 4.43 3.23 -6.57
CA LEU A 3 5.69 2.75 -6.02
C LEU A 3 6.70 2.62 -7.16
N GLU A 4 7.86 3.24 -7.01
CA GLU A 4 8.99 3.10 -7.91
C GLU A 4 10.09 2.31 -7.21
N LEU A 5 10.57 1.26 -7.87
CA LEU A 5 11.62 0.39 -7.34
C LEU A 5 12.99 0.96 -7.71
N ALA A 6 13.92 0.96 -6.76
CA ALA A 6 15.30 1.31 -7.05
C ALA A 6 15.98 0.28 -7.97
N ASP A 7 15.59 -0.99 -7.84
CA ASP A 7 16.05 -2.06 -8.71
C ASP A 7 14.85 -2.84 -9.30
N PRO A 8 14.76 -2.98 -10.64
CA PRO A 8 13.64 -3.65 -11.29
C PRO A 8 13.61 -5.17 -11.01
N LYS A 9 14.69 -5.77 -10.52
CA LYS A 9 14.76 -7.21 -10.22
C LYS A 9 14.03 -7.55 -8.92
N ASP A 10 13.84 -6.58 -8.03
CA ASP A 10 13.11 -6.77 -6.79
C ASP A 10 11.58 -6.69 -6.94
N GLU A 11 11.08 -6.36 -8.15
CA GLU A 11 9.66 -6.29 -8.47
C GLU A 11 8.91 -7.57 -8.06
N SER A 12 9.48 -8.73 -8.37
CA SER A 12 8.89 -10.03 -8.03
C SER A 12 8.82 -10.27 -6.51
N LYS A 13 9.80 -9.76 -5.75
CA LYS A 13 9.78 -9.87 -4.28
C LYS A 13 8.74 -8.94 -3.68
N VAL A 14 8.70 -7.68 -4.14
CA VAL A 14 7.75 -6.67 -3.65
C VAL A 14 6.32 -7.10 -3.93
N ARG A 15 6.01 -7.54 -5.16
CA ARG A 15 4.68 -8.10 -5.50
C ARG A 15 4.28 -9.23 -4.55
N ARG A 16 5.21 -10.14 -4.24
CA ARG A 16 4.93 -11.26 -3.34
C ARG A 16 4.73 -10.81 -1.89
N ALA A 17 5.50 -9.83 -1.40
CA ALA A 17 5.35 -9.28 -0.05
C ALA A 17 4.05 -8.46 0.11
N LEU A 18 3.62 -7.77 -0.96
CA LEU A 18 2.42 -6.94 -0.97
C LEU A 18 1.14 -7.69 -1.36
N SER A 19 1.24 -8.94 -1.83
CA SER A 19 0.07 -9.77 -2.19
C SER A 19 -0.96 -9.94 -1.07
N GLY A 20 -0.57 -9.72 0.20
CA GLY A 20 -1.49 -9.72 1.35
C GLY A 20 -2.02 -8.34 1.76
N LEU A 21 -1.67 -7.26 1.05
CA LEU A 21 -2.18 -5.89 1.26
C LEU A 21 -3.18 -5.51 0.17
N GLY A 22 -2.93 -5.95 -1.06
CA GLY A 22 -3.80 -5.66 -2.19
C GLY A 22 -3.20 -6.15 -3.50
N ASP A 23 -3.96 -5.96 -4.59
CA ASP A 23 -3.49 -6.28 -5.93
C ASP A 23 -2.47 -5.23 -6.39
N VAL A 24 -1.28 -5.69 -6.76
CA VAL A 24 -0.20 -4.84 -7.27
C VAL A 24 -0.16 -4.98 -8.79
N THR A 25 -0.43 -3.88 -9.48
CA THR A 25 -0.47 -3.82 -10.95
C THR A 25 0.65 -2.93 -11.50
N GLY A 26 0.95 -3.07 -12.79
CA GLY A 26 1.95 -2.25 -13.51
C GLY A 26 3.31 -2.91 -13.64
N THR A 27 4.09 -2.47 -14.63
CA THR A 27 5.42 -2.97 -14.97
C THR A 27 6.43 -1.83 -14.88
N GLY A 28 7.45 -1.97 -14.03
CA GLY A 28 8.43 -0.91 -13.74
C GLY A 28 7.93 0.07 -12.67
N THR A 29 6.75 0.65 -12.86
CA THR A 29 6.06 1.43 -11.82
C THR A 29 4.90 0.63 -11.27
N LEU A 30 4.97 0.26 -9.99
CA LEU A 30 3.95 -0.54 -9.33
C LEU A 30 2.85 0.36 -8.78
N THR A 31 1.61 -0.05 -8.98
CA THR A 31 0.42 0.63 -8.47
C THR A 31 -0.37 -0.33 -7.58
N LEU A 32 -0.68 0.13 -6.37
CA LEU A 32 -1.45 -0.62 -5.37
C LEU A 32 -2.64 0.22 -4.92
N ALA A 33 -3.81 -0.40 -4.78
CA ALA A 33 -4.95 0.21 -4.12
C ALA A 33 -4.61 0.52 -2.64
N ALA A 34 -4.89 1.74 -2.20
CA ALA A 34 -4.62 2.18 -0.83
C ALA A 34 -5.92 2.69 -0.20
N PRO A 35 -6.81 1.77 0.24
CA PRO A 35 -8.12 2.13 0.79
C PRO A 35 -7.99 2.97 2.06
N ASP A 36 -6.99 2.68 2.89
CA ASP A 36 -6.69 3.43 4.13
C ASP A 36 -5.66 4.56 3.93
N GLY A 37 -5.35 4.89 2.68
CA GLY A 37 -4.41 5.95 2.31
C GLY A 37 -3.03 5.78 2.96
N VAL A 38 -2.68 6.71 3.86
CA VAL A 38 -1.36 6.74 4.53
C VAL A 38 -1.08 5.50 5.38
N THR A 39 -2.10 4.88 5.96
CA THR A 39 -1.93 3.64 6.75
C THR A 39 -1.48 2.50 5.85
N THR A 40 -2.11 2.34 4.68
CA THR A 40 -1.66 1.35 3.68
C THR A 40 -0.24 1.67 3.23
N LEU A 41 0.10 2.94 3.01
CA LEU A 41 1.45 3.35 2.61
C LEU A 41 2.50 2.95 3.66
N SER A 42 2.24 3.21 4.95
CA SER A 42 3.17 2.82 6.02
C SER A 42 3.37 1.31 6.09
N GLU A 43 2.31 0.52 5.92
CA GLU A 43 2.41 -0.95 5.88
C GLU A 43 3.16 -1.46 4.64
N VAL A 44 2.96 -0.83 3.49
CA VAL A 44 3.70 -1.14 2.26
C VAL A 44 5.19 -0.89 2.47
N VAL A 45 5.57 0.30 2.95
CA VAL A 45 6.97 0.64 3.24
C VAL A 45 7.58 -0.35 4.21
N ARG A 46 6.88 -0.66 5.30
CA ARG A 46 7.33 -1.60 6.33
C ARG A 46 7.53 -3.02 5.79
N ARG A 47 6.65 -3.52 4.92
CA ARG A 47 6.82 -4.85 4.30
C ARG A 47 7.97 -4.89 3.30
N VAL A 48 8.15 -3.81 2.54
CA VAL A 48 9.23 -3.69 1.55
C VAL A 48 10.59 -3.55 2.26
N ASP A 49 10.65 -2.80 3.35
CA ASP A 49 11.83 -2.71 4.23
C ASP A 49 12.15 -4.05 4.90
N ALA A 50 11.14 -4.78 5.39
CA ALA A 50 11.33 -6.09 6.02
C ALA A 50 11.94 -7.16 5.09
N ILE A 51 11.79 -7.01 3.77
CA ILE A 51 12.42 -7.88 2.76
C ILE A 51 13.75 -7.33 2.24
N GLY A 52 14.20 -6.18 2.76
CA GLY A 52 15.46 -5.52 2.40
C GLY A 52 15.46 -4.92 0.99
N VAL A 53 14.30 -4.48 0.49
CA VAL A 53 14.18 -3.85 -0.83
C VAL A 53 14.08 -2.34 -0.67
N THR A 54 14.81 -1.60 -1.50
CA THR A 54 14.79 -0.14 -1.50
C THR A 54 13.80 0.39 -2.56
N LEU A 55 12.89 1.27 -2.12
CA LEU A 55 12.02 2.04 -3.01
C LEU A 55 12.75 3.31 -3.44
N ALA A 56 12.72 3.62 -4.74
CA ALA A 56 13.26 4.88 -5.28
C ALA A 56 12.31 6.04 -4.99
N ASP A 57 11.01 5.83 -5.19
CA ASP A 57 9.96 6.79 -4.91
C ASP A 57 8.68 6.08 -4.45
N ILE A 58 7.93 6.72 -3.57
CA ILE A 58 6.59 6.28 -3.20
C ILE A 58 5.66 7.48 -3.10
N SER A 59 4.57 7.41 -3.85
CA SER A 59 3.64 8.51 -3.99
C SER A 59 2.21 8.03 -3.74
N LEU A 60 1.57 8.59 -2.72
CA LEU A 60 0.14 8.35 -2.50
C LEU A 60 -0.66 9.11 -3.56
N CYS A 61 -1.24 8.39 -4.53
CA CYS A 61 -2.29 8.97 -5.34
C CYS A 61 -3.53 9.12 -4.44
N ARG A 62 -4.04 10.34 -4.28
CA ARG A 62 -5.30 10.59 -3.56
C ARG A 62 -6.42 9.89 -4.35
N PRO A 63 -7.04 8.82 -3.82
CA PRO A 63 -8.26 8.32 -4.45
C PRO A 63 -9.32 9.40 -4.35
N SER A 64 -10.13 9.55 -5.39
CA SER A 64 -11.27 10.47 -5.40
C SER A 64 -12.22 10.15 -4.23
N LEU A 65 -13.06 11.12 -3.85
CA LEU A 65 -14.01 11.06 -2.72
C LEU A 65 -14.93 9.80 -2.69
N ASP A 66 -15.01 9.04 -3.78
CA ASP A 66 -15.86 7.85 -3.95
C ASP A 66 -15.34 6.61 -3.18
N ASP A 67 -14.03 6.43 -3.03
CA ASP A 67 -13.42 5.23 -2.40
C ASP A 67 -13.40 5.26 -0.86
N VAL A 68 -13.41 6.45 -0.26
CA VAL A 68 -13.41 6.63 1.21
C VAL A 68 -14.80 6.52 1.83
N PHE A 69 -15.86 6.41 1.00
CA PHE A 69 -17.23 6.34 1.49
C PHE A 69 -17.57 5.01 2.18
N PHE A 70 -16.74 3.98 2.04
CA PHE A 70 -16.97 2.66 2.65
C PHE A 70 -16.13 2.35 3.90
N ALA A 71 -15.20 3.22 4.30
CA ALA A 71 -14.33 3.00 5.46
C ALA A 71 -14.79 3.71 6.76
N LEU A 72 -16.03 4.22 6.80
CA LEU A 72 -16.56 4.97 7.94
C LEU A 72 -17.60 4.21 8.80
N THR A 73 -17.54 2.88 8.84
CA THR A 73 -18.16 2.08 9.91
C THR A 73 -17.15 1.08 10.46
N GLY A 74 -16.13 1.59 11.17
CA GLY A 74 -15.06 0.77 11.73
C GLY A 74 -14.53 1.18 13.11
N HIS A 75 -15.08 2.19 13.76
CA HIS A 75 -14.76 2.54 15.15
C HIS A 75 -16.08 3.06 15.76
N THR A 76 -16.74 2.41 16.72
CA THR A 76 -16.27 2.07 18.06
C THR A 76 -17.23 1.03 18.66
N THR A 77 -16.75 -0.10 19.17
CA THR A 77 -17.24 -0.66 20.44
C THR A 77 -16.10 -1.44 21.06
N GLY A 78 -15.09 -0.68 21.49
CA GLY A 78 -14.41 -0.99 22.74
C GLY A 78 -15.05 -0.13 23.82
N GLU A 79 -15.61 -0.79 24.83
CA GLU A 79 -15.68 -0.33 26.23
C GLU A 79 -16.95 0.44 26.70
N THR A 80 -17.83 -0.34 27.36
CA THR A 80 -18.39 -0.12 28.71
C THR A 80 -19.56 0.86 28.92
N SER A 81 -20.77 0.31 29.10
CA SER A 81 -21.68 0.63 30.22
C SER A 81 -22.68 -0.50 30.47
#